data_AF-A0A961DMS3-F1
#
_entry.id   AF-A0A961DMS3-F1
#
_cell.length_a   1.000
_cell.length_b   1.000
_cell.length_c   1.000
_cell.angle_alpha   90.00
_cell.angle_beta   90.00
_cell.angle_gamma   90.00
#
_symmetry.space_group_name_H-M   'P 1'
#
loop_
_entity.id
_entity.type
_entity.pdbx_description
1 polymer ?
#
loop_
_entity_poly.entity_id
_entity_poly.type
_entity_poly.pdbx_seq_one_letter_code
_entity_poly.pdbx_strand_id
1 'polypeptide(L)'
;MRDEYFDIDLLDEFDPFEIDRQLAHLFKHASLGVADIYDVWASAPLFYPAKPPAHWLMVAETGGVVLVVPLAPARAGSVTKCRPIGCYVASQALAVKYREDR
;
A
#
# COMPACT_ATOMS: atom_id res chain seq x y z
N MET A 1 12.14 -19.64 8.40
CA MET A 1 12.83 -18.37 8.10
C MET A 1 11.78 -17.29 8.24
N ARG A 2 12.04 -16.22 9.01
CA ARG A 2 11.18 -15.03 8.93
C ARG A 2 11.53 -14.39 7.61
N ASP A 3 10.71 -14.58 6.59
CA ASP A 3 10.85 -13.80 5.36
C ASP A 3 10.73 -12.33 5.77
N GLU A 4 11.87 -11.64 5.77
CA GLU A 4 11.99 -10.29 6.30
C GLU A 4 11.07 -9.35 5.53
N TYR A 5 10.32 -8.54 6.27
CA TYR A 5 9.56 -7.44 5.71
C TYR A 5 10.55 -6.56 4.92
N PHE A 6 10.15 -6.05 3.75
CA PHE A 6 11.03 -5.11 3.07
C PHE A 6 11.08 -3.80 3.88
N ASP A 7 12.20 -3.10 3.84
CA ASP A 7 12.33 -1.84 4.58
C ASP A 7 11.60 -0.70 3.86
N ILE A 8 10.64 -0.08 4.54
CA ILE A 8 9.85 1.02 3.99
C ILE A 8 10.69 2.30 3.87
N ASP A 9 11.66 2.49 4.78
CA ASP A 9 12.50 3.68 4.82
C ASP A 9 13.52 3.72 3.67
N LEU A 10 13.68 2.60 2.94
CA LEU A 10 14.51 2.50 1.74
C LEU A 10 13.76 2.77 0.44
N LEU A 11 12.43 2.90 0.48
CA LEU A 11 11.64 3.14 -0.72
C LEU A 11 11.94 4.52 -1.32
N ASP A 12 11.88 4.59 -2.65
CA ASP A 12 12.02 5.84 -3.38
C ASP A 12 10.90 6.82 -3.00
N GLU A 13 11.26 8.06 -2.68
CA GLU A 13 10.32 9.09 -2.22
C GLU A 13 9.27 9.45 -3.29
N PHE A 14 9.66 9.44 -4.57
CA PHE A 14 8.82 9.94 -5.66
C PHE A 14 8.16 8.82 -6.46
N ASP A 15 8.83 7.69 -6.61
CA ASP A 15 8.34 6.55 -7.38
C ASP A 15 8.62 5.23 -6.65
N PRO A 16 7.95 4.91 -5.53
CA PRO A 16 8.22 3.67 -4.79
C PRO A 16 7.60 2.42 -5.45
N PHE A 17 6.77 2.56 -6.47
CA PHE A 17 5.89 1.47 -6.93
C PHE A 17 6.34 0.83 -8.24
N GLU A 18 6.66 -0.46 -8.18
CA GLU A 18 6.70 -1.34 -9.34
C GLU A 18 5.26 -1.78 -9.67
N ILE A 19 4.59 -1.00 -10.52
CA ILE A 19 3.24 -1.29 -10.98
C ILE A 19 3.29 -2.33 -12.12
N ASP A 20 2.71 -3.50 -11.90
CA ASP A 20 2.57 -4.53 -12.93
C ASP A 20 1.58 -4.04 -14.03
N ARG A 21 1.87 -4.38 -15.29
CA ARG A 21 1.04 -4.00 -16.45
C ARG A 21 -0.35 -4.62 -16.43
N GLN A 22 -0.57 -5.70 -15.65
CA GLN A 22 -1.91 -6.28 -15.42
C GLN A 22 -2.66 -5.56 -14.29
N LEU A 23 -3.00 -4.30 -14.54
CA LEU A 23 -3.73 -3.39 -13.63
C LEU A 23 -5.07 -3.95 -13.11
N ALA A 24 -5.71 -4.87 -13.86
CA ALA A 24 -7.04 -5.40 -13.52
C ALA A 24 -7.13 -6.11 -12.15
N HIS A 25 -6.01 -6.61 -11.63
CA HIS A 25 -5.98 -7.25 -10.31
C HIS A 25 -5.75 -6.28 -9.15
N LEU A 26 -5.32 -5.04 -9.43
CA LEU A 26 -5.09 -4.01 -8.41
C LEU A 26 -6.40 -3.38 -7.92
N PHE A 27 -7.47 -3.44 -8.71
CA PHE A 27 -8.70 -2.71 -8.43
C PHE A 27 -9.88 -3.66 -8.21
N LYS A 28 -10.50 -3.59 -7.03
CA LYS A 28 -11.77 -4.26 -6.73
C LYS A 28 -12.97 -3.31 -6.70
N HIS A 29 -12.73 -2.00 -6.78
CA HIS A 29 -13.76 -0.97 -6.88
C HIS A 29 -13.60 -0.22 -8.19
N ALA A 30 -14.70 -0.03 -8.92
CA ALA A 30 -14.70 0.55 -10.27
C ALA A 30 -14.13 1.98 -10.35
N SER A 31 -14.02 2.68 -9.22
CA SER A 31 -13.52 4.07 -9.13
C SER A 31 -12.08 4.20 -8.66
N LEU A 32 -11.44 3.12 -8.17
CA LEU A 32 -10.06 3.18 -7.67
C LEU A 32 -9.09 2.79 -8.78
N GLY A 33 -7.97 3.51 -8.84
CA GLY A 33 -6.95 3.45 -9.87
C GLY A 33 -5.53 3.59 -9.30
N VAL A 34 -4.54 3.64 -10.20
CA VAL A 34 -3.12 3.81 -9.84
C VAL A 34 -2.91 5.16 -9.15
N ALA A 35 -3.65 6.20 -9.58
CA ALA A 35 -3.60 7.52 -8.97
C ALA A 35 -3.89 7.46 -7.47
N ASP A 36 -4.92 6.72 -7.04
CA ASP A 36 -5.27 6.60 -5.61
C ASP A 36 -4.15 5.95 -4.79
N ILE A 37 -3.35 5.06 -5.38
CA ILE A 37 -2.18 4.46 -4.70
C ILE A 37 -1.12 5.53 -4.44
N TYR A 38 -0.85 6.39 -5.43
CA TYR A 38 0.08 7.51 -5.27
C TYR A 38 -0.48 8.60 -4.34
N ASP A 39 -1.79 8.83 -4.35
CA ASP A 39 -2.43 9.76 -3.41
C ASP A 39 -2.31 9.26 -1.96
N VAL A 40 -2.48 7.96 -1.71
CA VAL A 40 -2.22 7.35 -0.39
C VAL A 40 -0.76 7.53 0.02
N TRP A 41 0.19 7.30 -0.87
CA TRP A 41 1.62 7.51 -0.61
C TRP A 41 1.94 8.96 -0.24
N ALA A 42 1.40 9.91 -0.99
CA ALA A 42 1.60 11.34 -0.76
C ALA A 42 0.90 11.85 0.53
N SER A 43 0.00 11.06 1.12
CA SER A 43 -0.82 11.46 2.26
C SER A 43 -0.19 11.17 3.64
N ALA A 44 1.13 10.96 3.69
CA ALA A 44 1.86 10.54 4.89
C ALA A 44 1.20 9.30 5.55
N PRO A 45 1.18 8.16 4.85
CA PRO A 45 0.49 6.96 5.31
C PRO A 45 1.14 6.35 6.56
N LEU A 46 0.35 5.62 7.32
CA LEU A 46 0.85 4.69 8.33
C LEU A 46 1.03 3.30 7.71
N PHE A 47 2.03 2.56 8.20
CA PHE A 47 2.33 1.21 7.74
C PHE A 47 2.06 0.19 8.83
N TYR A 48 1.19 -0.78 8.54
CA TYR A 48 0.90 -1.89 9.44
C TYR A 48 1.45 -3.21 8.89
N PRO A 49 2.00 -4.10 9.72
CA PRO A 49 2.41 -5.43 9.28
C PRO A 49 1.23 -6.20 8.66
N ALA A 50 1.47 -6.88 7.53
CA ALA A 50 0.50 -7.70 6.84
C ALA A 50 0.86 -9.20 6.91
N LYS A 51 -0.05 -10.05 6.46
CA LYS A 51 0.24 -11.46 6.18
C LYS A 51 0.59 -11.64 4.70
N PRO A 52 1.49 -12.58 4.36
CA PRO A 52 1.82 -12.90 2.97
C PRO A 52 0.55 -13.11 2.12
N PRO A 53 0.54 -12.67 0.85
CA PRO A 53 1.70 -12.23 0.06
C PRO A 53 2.12 -10.76 0.25
N ALA A 54 1.42 -9.98 1.07
CA ALA A 54 1.84 -8.64 1.45
C ALA A 54 2.78 -8.68 2.65
N HIS A 55 3.76 -7.79 2.67
CA HIS A 55 4.56 -7.51 3.86
C HIS A 55 3.91 -6.35 4.64
N TRP A 56 3.44 -5.30 3.97
CA TRP A 56 2.87 -4.14 4.66
C TRP A 56 1.47 -3.80 4.15
N LEU A 57 0.69 -3.16 5.02
CA LEU A 57 -0.50 -2.41 4.66
C LEU A 57 -0.14 -0.93 4.76
N MET A 58 -0.11 -0.23 3.62
CA MET A 58 -0.01 1.21 3.57
C MET A 58 -1.41 1.80 3.70
N VAL A 59 -1.64 2.64 4.72
CA VAL A 59 -2.98 3.13 5.07
C VAL A 59 -2.97 4.65 5.21
N ALA A 60 -3.87 5.32 4.50
CA ALA A 60 -4.11 6.75 4.67
C ALA A 60 -5.57 7.14 4.40
N GLU A 61 -5.99 8.26 4.97
CA GLU A 61 -7.26 8.90 4.63
C GLU A 61 -7.11 9.84 3.43
N THR A 62 -7.86 9.57 2.36
CA THR A 62 -7.91 10.37 1.13
C THR A 62 -9.38 10.67 0.81
N GLY A 63 -9.72 11.93 0.54
CA GLY A 63 -11.10 12.33 0.23
C GLY A 63 -12.14 11.95 1.31
N GLY A 64 -11.75 11.85 2.58
CA GLY A 64 -12.61 11.43 3.70
C GLY A 64 -12.83 9.92 3.82
N VAL A 65 -12.10 9.12 3.04
CA VAL A 65 -12.16 7.66 3.07
C VAL A 65 -10.78 7.11 3.42
N VAL A 66 -10.71 6.21 4.40
CA VAL A 66 -9.47 5.49 4.71
C VAL A 66 -9.27 4.41 3.66
N LEU A 67 -8.20 4.51 2.90
CA LEU A 67 -7.77 3.51 1.92
C LEU A 67 -6.64 2.65 2.50
N VAL A 68 -6.59 1.41 2.03
CA VAL A 68 -5.52 0.45 2.35
C VAL A 68 -4.94 -0.13 1.06
N VAL A 69 -3.62 -0.11 0.97
CA VAL A 69 -2.84 -0.67 -0.13
C VAL A 69 -1.90 -1.73 0.43
N PRO A 70 -2.18 -3.04 0.24
CA PRO A 70 -1.25 -4.09 0.61
C PRO A 70 -0.03 -4.05 -0.33
N LEU A 71 1.16 -4.04 0.25
CA LEU A 71 2.44 -3.96 -0.45
C LEU A 71 3.24 -5.26 -0.31
N ALA A 72 3.77 -5.74 -1.42
CA ALA A 72 4.72 -6.85 -1.49
C ALA A 72 6.11 -6.33 -1.94
N PRO A 73 7.19 -7.09 -1.73
CA PRO A 73 8.49 -6.77 -2.31
C PRO A 73 8.44 -6.63 -3.84
N ALA A 74 9.34 -5.80 -4.40
CA ALA A 74 9.60 -5.73 -5.84
C ALA A 74 9.90 -7.10 -6.44
N ARG A 75 9.41 -7.40 -7.65
CA ARG A 75 9.80 -8.66 -8.33
C ARG A 75 11.21 -8.58 -8.86
N ALA A 76 11.63 -7.38 -9.29
CA ALA A 76 12.97 -7.16 -9.81
C ALA A 76 14.06 -7.15 -8.70
N GLY A 77 13.68 -7.34 -7.43
CA GLY A 77 14.61 -7.34 -6.30
C GLY A 77 15.15 -5.96 -5.92
N SER A 78 14.61 -4.88 -6.49
CA SER A 78 14.98 -3.52 -6.09
C SER A 78 14.53 -3.26 -4.66
N VAL A 79 15.46 -2.80 -3.82
CA VAL A 79 15.17 -2.42 -2.43
C VAL A 79 14.43 -1.08 -2.34
N THR A 80 14.51 -0.24 -3.38
CA THR A 80 13.86 1.07 -3.44
C THR A 80 12.45 1.02 -4.02
N LYS A 81 11.99 -0.16 -4.45
CA LYS A 81 10.66 -0.35 -5.02
C LYS A 81 9.89 -1.41 -4.23
N CYS A 82 8.58 -1.27 -4.23
CA CYS A 82 7.65 -2.30 -3.77
C CYS A 82 6.51 -2.45 -4.79
N ARG A 83 5.70 -3.49 -4.63
CA ARG A 83 4.56 -3.75 -5.50
C ARG A 83 3.27 -3.58 -4.71
N PRO A 84 2.40 -2.63 -5.08
CA PRO A 84 1.04 -2.68 -4.60
C PRO A 84 0.34 -3.92 -5.17
N ILE A 85 -0.39 -4.62 -4.31
CA ILE A 85 -1.22 -5.78 -4.69
C ILE A 85 -2.63 -5.35 -5.03
N GLY A 86 -3.09 -4.23 -4.46
CA GLY A 86 -4.32 -3.56 -4.85
C GLY A 86 -4.65 -2.37 -3.95
N CYS A 87 -5.74 -1.68 -4.24
CA CYS A 87 -6.23 -0.54 -3.47
C CYS A 87 -7.70 -0.77 -3.06
N TYR A 88 -7.99 -0.58 -1.77
CA TYR A 88 -9.29 -0.90 -1.17
C TYR A 88 -9.71 0.16 -0.16
N VAL A 89 -11.02 0.29 0.06
CA VAL A 89 -11.52 0.95 1.26
C VAL A 89 -11.17 0.08 2.47
N ALA A 90 -10.58 0.68 3.50
CA ALA A 90 -10.26 -0.02 4.73
C ALA A 90 -11.53 -0.55 5.41
N SER A 91 -11.42 -1.70 6.10
CA SER A 91 -12.49 -2.17 6.96
C SER A 91 -12.74 -1.16 8.09
N GLN A 92 -13.95 -1.15 8.66
CA GLN A 92 -14.28 -0.23 9.74
C GLN A 92 -13.28 -0.30 10.91
N ALA A 93 -12.89 -1.51 11.31
CA ALA A 93 -11.93 -1.71 12.39
C ALA A 93 -10.54 -1.12 12.06
N LEU A 94 -10.06 -1.33 10.83
CA LEU A 94 -8.77 -0.77 10.40
C LEU A 94 -8.82 0.76 10.29
N ALA A 95 -9.93 1.30 9.78
CA ALA A 95 -10.12 2.75 9.68
C ALA A 95 -10.19 3.43 11.06
N VAL A 96 -10.83 2.80 12.05
CA VAL A 96 -10.82 3.29 13.44
C VAL A 96 -9.40 3.29 13.99
N LYS A 97 -8.72 2.14 13.92
CA LYS A 97 -7.33 2.01 14.39
C LYS A 97 -6.40 3.04 13.75
N TYR A 98 -6.49 3.23 12.43
CA TYR A 98 -5.71 4.22 11.71
C TYR A 98 -5.88 5.64 12.27
N ARG A 99 -7.11 6.03 12.57
CA ARG A 99 -7.42 7.36 13.11
C ARG A 99 -6.96 7.54 14.56
N GLU A 100 -6.90 6.47 15.33
CA GLU A 100 -6.39 6.49 16.71
C GLU A 100 -4.86 6.58 16.76
N ASP A 101 -4.17 5.96 15.80
CA ASP A 101 -2.70 5.93 15.74
C ASP A 101 -2.09 7.20 15.10
N ARG A 102 -2.90 8.12 14.56
CA ARG A 102 -2.48 9.35 13.87
C ARG A 102 -2.46 10.55 14.81
#